data_AF-A0A7W8P7W2-F1
#
_entry.id   AF-A0A7W8P7W2-F1
#
_cell.length_a   1.000
_cell.length_b   1.000
_cell.length_c   1.000
_cell.angle_alpha   90.00
_cell.angle_beta   90.00
_cell.angle_gamma   90.00
#
_symmetry.space_group_name_H-M   'P 1'
#
loop_
_entity.id
_entity.type
_entity.pdbx_description
1 polymer ?
#
loop_
_entity_poly.entity_id
_entity_poly.type
_entity_poly.pdbx_seq_one_letter_code
_entity_poly.pdbx_strand_id
1 'polypeptide(L)'
;MYTQSLDIPGHVAPLDADANSPEQARFDAVMAADGKIEPQDWMPDAYRKTLVRQISQHAHSEIVGMLPEGNWITRAPSLKRKAILIAKVQDEAGHGLYLYSAAETLGVSREQLIDALHAGKAKYSSIFNYPTPTWADVGVIGWLVDGAAIMNQIPLCRCTYGPYARAMIRICKEESFHQR
;
A
#
# COMPACT_ATOMS: atom_id res chain seq x y z
N MET A 1 2.68 -8.27 3.08
CA MET A 1 1.78 -9.39 2.70
C MET A 1 0.33 -8.91 2.83
N TYR A 2 -0.15 -8.16 1.84
CA TYR A 2 -1.40 -7.37 1.89
C TYR A 2 -2.68 -8.19 1.68
N THR A 3 -2.72 -9.41 2.19
CA THR A 3 -3.83 -10.35 1.99
C THR A 3 -4.20 -11.03 3.29
N GLN A 4 -4.81 -10.27 4.22
CA GLN A 4 -5.73 -10.88 5.17
C GLN A 4 -6.96 -11.33 4.39
N SER A 5 -7.09 -12.64 4.20
CA SER A 5 -8.18 -13.31 3.48
C SER A 5 -8.63 -12.57 2.22
N LEU A 6 -8.17 -13.05 1.07
CA LEU A 6 -9.15 -13.17 -0.01
C LEU A 6 -10.20 -14.17 0.52
N ASP A 7 -11.15 -13.69 1.31
CA ASP A 7 -12.48 -14.25 1.27
C ASP A 7 -12.89 -14.03 -0.18
N ILE A 8 -12.55 -14.97 -1.05
CA ILE A 8 -13.03 -14.99 -2.42
C ILE A 8 -14.49 -15.37 -2.24
N PRO A 9 -15.44 -14.41 -2.24
CA PRO A 9 -16.83 -14.81 -2.30
C PRO A 9 -16.94 -15.50 -3.66
N GLY A 10 -17.42 -16.74 -3.69
CA GLY A 10 -17.83 -17.35 -4.94
C GLY A 10 -18.68 -16.35 -5.71
N HIS A 11 -18.34 -16.13 -6.97
CA HIS A 11 -18.73 -15.00 -7.83
C HIS A 11 -18.01 -13.67 -7.54
N VAL A 12 -16.88 -13.46 -8.22
CA VAL A 12 -16.49 -12.10 -8.62
C VAL A 12 -17.60 -11.65 -9.57
N ALA A 13 -18.47 -10.75 -9.09
CA ALA A 13 -19.42 -10.09 -9.96
C ALA A 13 -18.63 -9.49 -11.15
N PRO A 14 -19.12 -9.63 -12.40
CA PRO A 14 -18.53 -8.95 -13.53
C PRO A 14 -18.30 -7.48 -13.15
N LEU A 15 -17.18 -6.89 -13.59
CA LEU A 15 -17.00 -5.45 -13.47
C LEU A 15 -18.26 -4.81 -14.06
N ASP A 16 -19.06 -4.15 -13.23
CA ASP A 16 -20.35 -3.54 -13.60
C ASP A 16 -20.11 -2.39 -14.59
N ALA A 17 -19.78 -2.75 -15.82
CA ALA A 17 -19.75 -1.89 -16.96
C ALA A 17 -20.68 -2.51 -17.99
N ASP A 18 -21.47 -1.67 -18.65
CA ASP A 18 -22.15 -2.08 -19.87
C ASP A 18 -21.03 -2.49 -20.85
N ALA A 19 -20.85 -3.80 -21.05
CA ALA A 19 -19.75 -4.39 -21.83
C ALA A 19 -19.71 -3.88 -23.28
N ASN A 20 -20.76 -3.16 -23.70
CA ASN A 20 -20.94 -2.59 -25.02
C ASN A 20 -20.71 -1.05 -25.07
N SER A 21 -20.32 -0.41 -23.96
CA SER A 21 -20.02 1.04 -23.98
C SER A 21 -18.69 1.34 -24.69
N PRO A 22 -18.59 2.44 -25.48
CA PRO A 22 -17.33 2.87 -26.10
C PRO A 22 -16.20 3.08 -25.09
N GLU A 23 -16.52 3.55 -23.88
CA GLU A 23 -15.58 3.77 -22.80
C GLU A 23 -15.00 2.47 -22.25
N GLN A 24 -15.84 1.44 -22.06
CA GLN A 24 -15.40 0.11 -21.66
C GLN A 24 -14.46 -0.50 -22.71
N ALA A 25 -14.82 -0.42 -24.00
CA ALA A 25 -13.96 -0.92 -25.08
C ALA A 25 -12.60 -0.20 -25.11
N ARG A 26 -12.56 1.11 -24.87
CA ARG A 26 -11.31 1.87 -24.76
C ARG A 26 -10.49 1.43 -23.54
N PHE A 27 -11.12 1.25 -22.38
CA PHE A 27 -10.45 0.75 -21.18
C PHE A 27 -9.82 -0.63 -21.43
N ASP A 28 -10.58 -1.55 -22.03
CA ASP A 28 -10.12 -2.91 -22.33
C ASP A 28 -8.96 -2.91 -23.33
N ALA A 29 -8.99 -2.04 -24.34
CA ALA A 29 -7.88 -1.87 -25.28
C ALA A 29 -6.60 -1.35 -24.59
N VAL A 30 -6.73 -0.44 -23.63
CA VAL A 30 -5.59 0.03 -22.82
C VAL A 30 -5.03 -1.11 -21.97
N MET A 31 -5.89 -1.92 -21.34
CA MET A 31 -5.46 -3.09 -20.55
C MET A 31 -4.75 -4.14 -21.40
N ALA A 32 -5.29 -4.46 -22.59
CA ALA A 32 -4.70 -5.44 -23.50
C ALA A 32 -3.32 -5.00 -24.05
N ALA A 33 -3.06 -3.69 -24.07
CA ALA A 33 -1.79 -3.11 -24.50
C ALA A 33 -0.81 -2.85 -23.35
N ASP A 34 -1.06 -3.40 -22.14
CA ASP A 34 -0.29 -3.13 -20.91
C ASP A 34 -0.15 -1.62 -20.59
N GLY A 35 -1.13 -0.84 -21.01
CA GLY A 35 -1.18 0.61 -20.82
C GLY A 35 -1.46 1.01 -19.38
N LYS A 36 -1.35 2.32 -19.11
CA LYS A 36 -1.68 2.92 -17.81
C LYS A 36 -2.98 3.71 -17.90
N ILE A 37 -3.80 3.56 -16.87
CA ILE A 37 -4.95 4.41 -16.59
C ILE A 37 -4.47 5.57 -15.71
N GLU A 38 -4.81 6.79 -16.12
CA GLU A 38 -4.50 8.03 -15.41
C GLU A 38 -5.77 8.61 -14.75
N PRO A 39 -5.65 9.57 -13.82
CA PRO A 39 -6.79 10.07 -13.04
C PRO A 39 -7.96 10.64 -13.87
N GLN A 40 -7.65 11.23 -15.02
CA GLN A 40 -8.63 11.85 -15.92
C GLN A 40 -9.31 10.83 -16.86
N ASP A 41 -8.77 9.62 -16.95
CA ASP A 41 -9.33 8.59 -17.81
C ASP A 41 -10.60 8.02 -17.19
N TRP A 42 -11.54 7.65 -18.07
CA TRP A 42 -12.65 6.81 -17.65
C TRP A 42 -12.12 5.44 -17.20
N MET A 43 -12.71 4.91 -16.14
CA MET A 43 -12.43 3.57 -15.64
C MET A 43 -13.69 3.00 -15.00
N PRO A 44 -13.88 1.66 -15.00
CA PRO A 44 -15.03 1.03 -14.36
C PRO A 44 -15.09 1.37 -12.86
N ASP A 45 -16.30 1.55 -12.32
CA ASP A 45 -16.50 1.88 -10.90
C ASP A 45 -15.93 0.80 -9.97
N ALA A 46 -16.07 -0.47 -10.35
CA ALA A 46 -15.50 -1.59 -9.61
C ALA A 46 -13.97 -1.57 -9.60
N TYR A 47 -13.33 -1.15 -10.71
CA TYR A 47 -11.89 -0.94 -10.80
C TYR A 47 -11.45 0.19 -9.86
N ARG A 48 -12.12 1.35 -9.93
CA ARG A 48 -11.88 2.50 -9.03
C ARG A 48 -12.02 2.11 -7.56
N LYS A 49 -13.14 1.49 -7.17
CA LYS A 49 -13.41 1.06 -5.78
C LYS A 49 -12.36 0.07 -5.28
N THR A 50 -11.94 -0.87 -6.12
CA THR A 50 -10.91 -1.85 -5.77
C THR A 50 -9.55 -1.20 -5.55
N LEU A 51 -9.17 -0.25 -6.41
CA LEU A 51 -7.93 0.51 -6.22
C LEU A 51 -7.97 1.40 -4.99
N VAL A 52 -9.07 2.13 -4.75
CA VAL A 52 -9.24 2.90 -3.51
C VAL A 52 -9.05 2.00 -2.30
N ARG A 53 -9.72 0.84 -2.27
CA ARG A 53 -9.56 -0.14 -1.18
C ARG A 53 -8.11 -0.60 -1.04
N GLN A 54 -7.45 -0.98 -2.12
CA GLN A 54 -6.10 -1.53 -2.05
C GLN A 54 -5.06 -0.48 -1.65
N ILE A 55 -5.08 0.69 -2.30
CA ILE A 55 -4.10 1.75 -2.07
C ILE A 55 -4.28 2.37 -0.68
N SER A 56 -5.53 2.56 -0.22
CA SER A 56 -5.78 3.05 1.14
C SER A 56 -5.28 2.07 2.19
N GLN A 57 -5.56 0.77 2.05
CA GLN A 57 -5.06 -0.25 2.99
C GLN A 57 -3.54 -0.38 2.94
N HIS A 58 -2.92 -0.12 1.79
CA HIS A 58 -1.47 0.03 1.68
C HIS A 58 -0.99 1.22 2.52
N ALA A 59 -1.57 2.41 2.31
CA ALA A 59 -1.22 3.62 3.06
C ALA A 59 -1.43 3.44 4.57
N HIS A 60 -2.51 2.80 4.98
CA HIS A 60 -2.79 2.49 6.39
C HIS A 60 -1.71 1.58 6.98
N SER A 61 -1.20 0.65 6.19
CA SER A 61 -0.17 -0.28 6.65
C SER A 61 1.17 0.42 6.88
N GLU A 62 1.54 1.39 6.05
CA GLU A 62 2.71 2.23 6.32
C GLU A 62 2.56 2.95 7.67
N ILE A 63 1.41 3.58 7.91
CA ILE A 63 1.17 4.34 9.15
C ILE A 63 1.13 3.44 10.39
N VAL A 64 0.45 2.29 10.30
CA VAL A 64 0.32 1.37 11.44
C VAL A 64 1.62 0.61 11.68
N GLY A 65 2.43 0.37 10.64
CA GLY A 65 3.75 -0.28 10.73
C GLY A 65 4.76 0.50 11.56
N MET A 66 4.65 1.82 11.59
CA MET A 66 5.46 2.68 12.44
C MET A 66 5.29 2.40 13.94
N LEU A 67 4.19 1.80 14.39
CA LEU A 67 3.89 1.57 15.81
C LEU A 67 4.81 0.50 16.45
N PRO A 68 4.89 -0.75 15.95
CA PRO A 68 5.76 -1.78 16.53
C PRO A 68 7.24 -1.42 16.50
N GLU A 69 7.71 -0.70 15.48
CA GLU A 69 9.10 -0.24 15.37
C GLU A 69 9.35 1.04 16.18
N GLY A 70 8.42 1.99 16.16
CA GLY A 70 8.43 3.20 16.97
C GLY A 70 8.56 2.92 18.46
N ASN A 71 7.98 1.81 18.92
CA ASN A 71 8.11 1.29 20.29
C ASN A 71 9.60 1.17 20.73
N TRP A 72 10.52 0.88 19.81
CA TRP A 72 11.93 0.67 20.09
C TRP A 72 12.84 1.88 19.86
N ILE A 73 12.34 2.99 19.30
CA ILE A 73 13.15 4.19 19.01
C ILE A 73 13.89 4.68 20.26
N THR A 74 13.24 4.71 21.43
CA THR A 74 13.88 5.19 22.67
C THR A 74 14.83 4.17 23.28
N ARG A 75 14.69 2.88 22.94
CA ARG A 75 15.35 1.72 23.58
C ARG A 75 16.37 0.98 22.70
N ALA A 76 16.62 1.47 21.48
CA ALA A 76 17.61 0.88 20.58
C ALA A 76 19.00 0.78 21.26
N PRO A 77 19.72 -0.34 21.10
CA PRO A 77 20.91 -0.69 21.90
C PRO A 77 22.17 0.12 21.55
N SER A 78 22.11 0.96 20.51
CA SER A 78 23.19 1.88 20.13
C SER A 78 22.63 3.09 19.39
N LEU A 79 23.38 4.20 19.42
CA LEU A 79 23.01 5.41 18.66
C LEU A 79 22.96 5.15 17.15
N LYS A 80 23.86 4.32 16.63
CA LYS A 80 23.85 3.93 15.21
C LYS A 80 22.53 3.25 14.83
N ARG A 81 22.09 2.26 15.62
CA ARG A 81 20.82 1.56 15.35
C ARG A 81 19.61 2.44 15.59
N LYS A 82 19.66 3.33 16.59
CA LYS A 82 18.63 4.33 16.82
C LYS A 82 18.45 5.26 15.61
N ALA A 83 19.54 5.79 15.05
CA ALA A 83 19.49 6.67 13.89
C ALA A 83 18.92 5.98 12.65
N ILE A 84 19.32 4.74 12.38
CA ILE A 84 18.78 3.93 11.28
C ILE A 84 17.28 3.70 11.46
N LEU A 85 16.84 3.32 12.66
CA LEU A 85 15.42 3.08 12.94
C LEU A 85 14.57 4.34 12.79
N ILE A 86 15.06 5.50 13.24
CA ILE A 86 14.38 6.78 13.06
C ILE A 86 14.24 7.10 11.57
N ALA A 87 15.30 6.92 10.77
CA ALA A 87 15.26 7.15 9.34
C ALA A 87 14.24 6.24 8.64
N LYS A 88 14.22 4.95 8.99
CA LYS A 88 13.24 3.98 8.47
C LYS A 88 11.80 4.40 8.77
N VAL A 89 11.50 4.66 10.05
CA VAL A 89 10.14 5.06 10.48
C VAL A 89 9.73 6.41 9.88
N GLN A 90 10.68 7.32 9.65
CA GLN A 90 10.42 8.57 8.93
C GLN A 90 10.03 8.30 7.46
N ASP A 91 10.73 7.40 6.79
CA ASP A 91 10.43 7.06 5.39
C ASP A 91 9.07 6.37 5.26
N GLU A 92 8.69 5.47 6.17
CA GLU A 92 7.34 4.88 6.23
C GLU A 92 6.24 5.93 6.29
N ALA A 93 6.43 6.99 7.09
CA ALA A 93 5.49 8.11 7.11
C ALA A 93 5.39 8.80 5.74
N GLY A 94 6.52 9.00 5.06
CA GLY A 94 6.59 9.54 3.70
C GLY A 94 5.91 8.62 2.67
N HIS A 95 6.09 7.31 2.78
CA HIS A 95 5.48 6.30 1.91
C HIS A 95 3.95 6.31 2.07
N GLY A 96 3.47 6.39 3.30
CA GLY A 96 2.06 6.59 3.60
C GLY A 96 1.50 7.83 2.92
N LEU A 97 2.22 8.96 2.94
CA LEU A 97 1.82 10.19 2.25
C LEU A 97 1.75 10.02 0.72
N TYR A 98 2.72 9.35 0.10
CA TYR A 98 2.69 9.05 -1.34
C TYR A 98 1.47 8.19 -1.71
N LEU A 99 1.16 7.19 -0.90
CA LEU A 99 0.04 6.29 -1.12
C LEU A 99 -1.32 6.98 -0.91
N TYR A 100 -1.48 7.78 0.13
CA TYR A 100 -2.68 8.62 0.29
C TYR A 100 -2.85 9.55 -0.91
N SER A 101 -1.78 10.23 -1.34
CA SER A 101 -1.82 11.10 -2.52
C SER A 101 -2.25 10.35 -3.78
N ALA A 102 -1.77 9.12 -3.97
CA ALA A 102 -2.21 8.26 -5.08
C ALA A 102 -3.69 7.86 -4.96
N ALA A 103 -4.17 7.53 -3.76
CA ALA A 103 -5.58 7.21 -3.53
C ALA A 103 -6.49 8.42 -3.79
N GLU A 104 -6.06 9.63 -3.42
CA GLU A 104 -6.86 10.85 -3.61
C GLU A 104 -7.14 11.15 -5.10
N THR A 105 -6.24 10.73 -6.00
CA THR A 105 -6.48 10.84 -7.45
C THR A 105 -7.66 10.01 -7.97
N LEU A 106 -8.22 9.10 -7.15
CA LEU A 106 -9.41 8.33 -7.46
C LEU A 106 -10.72 8.98 -6.99
N GLY A 107 -10.65 10.16 -6.37
CA GLY A 107 -11.83 10.94 -5.95
C GLY A 107 -12.27 10.74 -4.49
N VAL A 108 -11.39 10.20 -3.65
CA VAL A 108 -11.57 10.13 -2.19
C VAL A 108 -10.66 11.11 -1.49
N SER A 109 -10.97 11.52 -0.26
CA SER A 109 -10.05 12.32 0.57
C SER A 109 -9.27 11.43 1.54
N ARG A 110 -8.05 11.82 1.90
CA ARG A 110 -7.28 11.15 2.95
C ARG A 110 -8.04 11.05 4.27
N GLU A 111 -8.78 12.07 4.65
CA GLU A 111 -9.57 12.09 5.89
C GLU A 111 -10.63 11.00 5.91
N GLN A 112 -11.39 10.82 4.82
CA GLN A 112 -12.34 9.71 4.68
C GLN A 112 -11.67 8.34 4.82
N LEU A 113 -10.46 8.19 4.29
CA LEU A 113 -9.71 6.93 4.40
C LEU A 113 -9.26 6.67 5.84
N ILE A 114 -8.74 7.69 6.53
CA ILE A 114 -8.32 7.59 7.94
C ILE A 114 -9.54 7.30 8.84
N ASP A 115 -10.66 7.95 8.61
CA ASP A 115 -11.90 7.69 9.34
C ASP A 115 -12.38 6.26 9.13
N ALA A 116 -12.28 5.73 7.90
CA ALA A 116 -12.63 4.35 7.61
C ALA A 116 -11.70 3.35 8.34
N LEU A 117 -10.41 3.66 8.45
CA LEU A 117 -9.46 2.88 9.25
C LEU A 117 -9.85 2.90 10.74
N HIS A 118 -10.04 4.08 11.33
CA HIS A 118 -10.39 4.21 12.75
C HIS A 118 -11.75 3.59 13.09
N ALA A 119 -12.70 3.61 12.15
CA ALA A 119 -14.00 2.95 12.30
C ALA A 119 -13.95 1.43 12.05
N GLY A 120 -12.78 0.85 11.75
CA GLY A 120 -12.61 -0.58 11.46
C GLY A 120 -13.24 -1.04 10.13
N LYS A 121 -13.58 -0.10 9.25
CA LYS A 121 -14.16 -0.37 7.91
C LYS A 121 -13.08 -0.60 6.85
N ALA A 122 -11.87 -0.12 7.08
CA ALA A 122 -10.69 -0.40 6.27
C ALA A 122 -9.67 -1.22 7.08
N LYS A 123 -8.90 -2.06 6.38
CA LYS A 123 -7.86 -2.92 6.98
C LYS A 123 -6.48 -2.28 6.85
N TYR A 124 -5.51 -2.90 7.51
CA TYR A 124 -4.07 -2.73 7.30
C TYR A 124 -3.41 -4.12 7.35
N SER A 125 -2.13 -4.20 7.04
CA SER A 125 -1.37 -5.45 7.01
C SER A 125 -1.44 -6.15 8.37
N SER A 126 -1.78 -7.44 8.35
CA SER A 126 -1.96 -8.26 9.57
C SER A 126 -0.76 -8.23 10.51
N ILE A 127 0.43 -8.16 9.94
CA ILE A 127 1.70 -8.32 10.65
C ILE A 127 1.89 -7.27 11.76
N PHE A 128 1.26 -6.10 11.62
CA PHE A 128 1.38 -5.02 12.59
C PHE A 128 0.48 -5.19 13.81
N ASN A 129 -0.24 -6.31 13.92
CA ASN A 129 -0.95 -6.71 15.14
C ASN A 129 -0.08 -7.53 16.11
N TYR A 130 1.17 -7.85 15.73
CA TYR A 130 2.08 -8.63 16.56
C TYR A 130 3.01 -7.71 17.38
N PRO A 131 3.23 -8.00 18.68
CA PRO A 131 4.08 -7.18 19.53
C PRO A 131 5.57 -7.36 19.21
N THR A 132 6.39 -6.38 19.59
CA THR A 132 7.86 -6.40 19.50
C THR A 132 8.51 -6.50 20.90
N PRO A 133 8.53 -7.69 21.54
CA PRO A 133 8.97 -7.83 22.93
C PRO A 133 10.48 -7.62 23.14
N THR A 134 11.32 -7.83 22.13
CA THR A 134 12.78 -7.71 22.21
C THR A 134 13.35 -6.86 21.06
N TRP A 135 14.60 -6.42 21.19
CA TRP A 135 15.27 -5.69 20.12
C TRP A 135 15.44 -6.55 18.85
N ALA A 136 15.54 -7.88 19.00
CA ALA A 136 15.68 -8.78 17.87
C ALA A 136 14.47 -8.69 16.92
N ASP A 137 13.28 -8.41 17.45
CA ASP A 137 12.06 -8.27 16.67
C ASP A 137 12.13 -7.11 15.66
N VAL A 138 12.80 -6.00 16.01
CA VAL A 138 13.03 -4.88 15.07
C VAL A 138 13.89 -5.33 13.88
N GLY A 139 14.95 -6.11 14.15
CA GLY A 139 15.78 -6.68 13.08
C GLY A 139 15.02 -7.70 12.22
N VAL A 140 14.13 -8.49 12.83
CA VAL A 140 13.27 -9.45 12.13
C VAL A 140 12.23 -8.75 11.27
N ILE A 141 11.63 -7.64 11.74
CA ILE A 141 10.73 -6.81 10.95
C ILE A 141 11.47 -6.26 9.72
N GLY A 142 12.57 -5.54 9.94
CA GLY A 142 13.36 -4.95 8.86
C GLY A 142 13.90 -5.96 7.85
N TRP A 143 14.10 -7.23 8.24
CA TRP A 143 14.56 -8.26 7.32
C TRP A 143 13.43 -9.05 6.67
N LEU A 144 12.58 -9.71 7.46
CA LEU A 144 11.57 -10.66 6.99
C LEU A 144 10.27 -9.98 6.59
N VAL A 145 9.80 -9.00 7.37
CA VAL A 145 8.53 -8.32 7.11
C VAL A 145 8.69 -7.39 5.91
N ASP A 146 9.72 -6.55 5.92
CA ASP A 146 10.04 -5.66 4.79
C ASP A 146 10.45 -6.48 3.56
N GLY A 147 11.19 -7.57 3.73
CA GLY A 147 11.50 -8.49 2.63
C GLY A 147 10.24 -9.04 1.96
N ALA A 148 9.24 -9.43 2.74
CA ALA A 148 7.94 -9.86 2.20
C ALA A 148 7.12 -8.70 1.60
N ALA A 149 7.28 -7.46 2.10
CA ALA A 149 6.65 -6.27 1.54
C ALA A 149 7.23 -5.94 0.15
N ILE A 150 8.56 -5.89 0.02
CA ILE A 150 9.29 -5.67 -1.23
C ILE A 150 8.90 -6.70 -2.30
N MET A 151 8.83 -7.99 -1.94
CA MET A 151 8.41 -9.06 -2.85
C MET A 151 7.00 -8.83 -3.41
N ASN A 152 6.11 -8.21 -2.62
CA ASN A 152 4.76 -7.85 -3.06
C ASN A 152 4.73 -6.51 -3.84
N GLN A 153 5.57 -5.55 -3.48
CA GLN A 153 5.58 -4.20 -4.04
C GLN A 153 6.27 -4.09 -5.40
N ILE A 154 7.35 -4.86 -5.64
CA ILE A 154 8.06 -4.82 -6.93
C ILE A 154 7.13 -5.10 -8.12
N PRO A 155 6.24 -6.13 -8.09
CA PRO A 155 5.26 -6.33 -9.15
C PRO A 155 4.31 -5.14 -9.33
N LEU A 156 3.95 -4.43 -8.25
CA LEU A 156 3.03 -3.29 -8.28
C LEU A 156 3.65 -2.05 -8.95
N CYS A 157 4.97 -1.97 -9.10
CA CYS A 157 5.63 -0.96 -9.94
C CYS A 157 5.15 -0.99 -11.40
N ARG A 158 4.54 -2.10 -11.83
CA ARG A 158 3.97 -2.27 -13.17
C ARG A 158 2.44 -2.36 -13.17
N CYS A 159 1.75 -2.09 -12.06
CA CYS A 159 0.29 -2.11 -12.02
C CYS A 159 -0.33 -1.11 -13.00
N THR A 160 -1.60 -1.32 -13.37
CA THR A 160 -2.25 -0.60 -14.47
C THR A 160 -2.68 0.82 -14.12
N TYR A 161 -2.71 1.19 -12.83
CA TYR A 161 -3.01 2.57 -12.43
C TYR A 161 -1.74 3.40 -12.28
N GLY A 162 -1.58 4.41 -13.13
CA GLY A 162 -0.36 5.22 -13.25
C GLY A 162 0.12 5.84 -11.93
N PRO A 163 -0.73 6.56 -11.18
CA PRO A 163 -0.33 7.17 -9.91
C PRO A 163 0.23 6.15 -8.90
N TYR A 164 -0.41 4.98 -8.80
CA TYR A 164 0.02 3.94 -7.87
C TYR A 164 1.34 3.29 -8.31
N ALA A 165 1.48 2.96 -9.60
CA ALA A 165 2.74 2.44 -10.14
C ALA A 165 3.92 3.40 -9.89
N ARG A 166 3.71 4.72 -10.07
CA ARG A 166 4.75 5.74 -9.80
C ARG A 166 5.10 5.85 -8.32
N ALA A 167 4.11 5.76 -7.43
CA ALA A 167 4.36 5.73 -5.99
C ALA A 167 5.20 4.50 -5.61
N MET A 168 4.85 3.31 -6.12
CA MET A 168 5.58 2.07 -5.87
C MET A 168 7.02 2.11 -6.35
N ILE A 169 7.32 2.77 -7.48
CA ILE A 169 8.70 2.94 -7.96
C ILE A 169 9.54 3.78 -6.98
N ARG A 170 8.96 4.80 -6.34
CA ARG A 170 9.66 5.61 -5.33
C ARG A 170 9.86 4.82 -4.04
N ILE A 171 8.78 4.24 -3.53
CA ILE A 171 8.78 3.44 -2.30
C ILE A 171 9.77 2.27 -2.40
N CYS A 172 9.73 1.47 -3.48
CA CYS A 172 10.66 0.34 -3.66
C CYS A 172 12.14 0.77 -3.70
N LYS A 173 12.45 1.99 -4.20
CA LYS A 173 13.83 2.48 -4.20
C LYS A 173 14.31 2.78 -2.78
N GLU A 174 13.45 3.41 -1.98
CA GLU A 174 13.74 3.81 -0.60
C GLU A 174 13.76 2.60 0.35
N GLU A 175 12.75 1.72 0.30
CA GLU A 175 12.67 0.52 1.15
C GLU A 175 13.82 -0.48 0.94
N SER A 176 14.32 -0.60 -0.30
CA SER A 176 15.42 -1.52 -0.60
C SER A 176 16.70 -1.19 0.18
N PHE A 177 16.84 0.05 0.65
CA PHE A 177 17.96 0.48 1.49
C PHE A 177 17.76 0.05 2.95
N HIS A 178 16.55 0.14 3.49
CA HIS A 178 16.24 -0.16 4.89
C HIS A 178 16.25 -1.65 5.20
N GLN A 179 15.92 -2.48 4.21
CA GLN A 179 15.91 -3.94 4.35
C GLN A 179 17.32 -4.53 4.56
N ARG A 180 18.37 -3.77 4.28
CA ARG A 180 19.79 -4.21 4.22
C ARG A 180 20.57 -4.03 5.53
#